data_AF-A0A2S9FPN4-F1
#
_entry.id   AF-A0A2S9FPN4-F1
#
_cell.length_a   1.000
_cell.length_b   1.000
_cell.length_c   1.000
_cell.angle_alpha   90.00
_cell.angle_beta   90.00
_cell.angle_gamma   90.00
#
_symmetry.space_group_name_H-M   'P 1'
#
loop_
_entity.id
_entity.type
_entity.pdbx_description
1 polymer ?
#
loop_
_entity_poly.entity_id
_entity_poly.type
_entity_poly.pdbx_seq_one_letter_code
_entity_poly.pdbx_strand_id
1 'polypeptide(L)'
;CLPRLHALAPLRYQLVDIPWKFHHPMWVQNAEIDVDYHIRRARVAAPGGRRELDQLIGEIASTPLDRGHPLWEMYIADGLADNRIAVIHKVHHVLADGIASANQLAMAI
;
A
#
# COMPACT_ATOMS: atom_id res chain seq x y z
N CYS A 1 1.08 18.14 7.59
CA CYS A 1 1.26 17.85 6.15
C CYS A 1 2.62 17.23 5.90
N LEU A 2 2.70 15.96 5.50
CA LEU A 2 3.96 15.29 5.13
C LEU A 2 4.44 15.78 3.75
N PRO A 3 5.54 16.56 3.64
CA PRO A 3 5.96 17.18 2.38
C PRO A 3 6.37 16.18 1.28
N ARG A 4 6.79 14.97 1.67
CA ARG A 4 7.25 13.91 0.76
C ARG A 4 6.13 13.16 0.04
N LEU A 5 4.89 13.24 0.55
CA LEU A 5 3.73 12.61 -0.08
C LEU A 5 3.30 13.30 -1.39
N HIS A 6 3.74 14.55 -1.62
CA HIS A 6 3.48 15.27 -2.87
C HIS A 6 4.14 14.61 -4.09
N ALA A 7 5.26 13.90 -3.90
CA ALA A 7 5.94 13.18 -4.98
C ALA A 7 5.19 11.91 -5.43
N LEU A 8 4.24 11.43 -4.63
CA LEU A 8 3.46 10.22 -4.86
C LEU A 8 1.99 10.59 -5.09
N ALA A 9 1.74 11.54 -6.01
CA ALA A 9 0.40 12.06 -6.30
C ALA A 9 -0.70 10.98 -6.48
N PRO A 10 -0.44 9.80 -7.10
CA PRO A 10 -1.43 8.73 -7.23
C PRO A 10 -1.89 8.11 -5.90
N LEU A 11 -1.04 8.15 -4.86
CA LEU A 11 -1.37 7.59 -3.54
C LEU A 11 -2.36 8.46 -2.73
N ARG A 12 -2.70 9.65 -3.25
CA ARG A 12 -3.67 10.58 -2.64
C ARG A 12 -5.07 10.49 -3.23
N TYR A 13 -5.28 9.54 -4.14
CA TYR A 13 -6.57 9.31 -4.75
C TYR A 13 -7.34 8.23 -3.99
N GLN A 14 -8.56 8.58 -3.60
CA GLN A 14 -9.52 7.65 -3.03
C GLN A 14 -10.69 7.48 -3.97
N LEU A 15 -11.15 6.24 -4.16
CA LEU A 15 -12.36 5.96 -4.91
C LEU A 15 -13.55 6.09 -3.97
N VAL A 16 -14.47 7.01 -4.26
CA VAL A 16 -15.66 7.23 -3.45
C VAL A 16 -16.92 6.79 -4.21
N ASP A 17 -17.80 6.09 -3.50
CA ASP A 17 -19.14 5.78 -3.99
C ASP A 17 -20.05 7.01 -3.88
N ILE A 18 -20.93 7.18 -4.86
CA ILE A 18 -21.88 8.30 -4.89
C ILE A 18 -23.20 7.85 -4.24
N PRO A 19 -23.75 8.61 -3.28
CA PRO A 19 -25.02 8.29 -2.63
C PRO A 19 -26.12 7.98 -3.66
N TRP A 20 -26.88 6.92 -3.37
CA TRP A 20 -28.01 6.47 -4.20
C TRP A 20 -27.65 6.09 -5.64
N LYS A 21 -26.36 5.91 -5.97
CA LYS A 21 -25.89 5.55 -7.31
C LYS A 21 -26.35 6.50 -8.41
N PHE A 22 -26.54 7.77 -8.10
CA PHE A 22 -26.84 8.79 -9.11
C PHE A 22 -25.71 8.97 -10.13
N HIS A 23 -24.52 8.48 -9.83
CA HIS A 23 -23.38 8.48 -10.73
C HIS A 23 -22.44 7.29 -10.45
N HIS A 24 -21.55 6.98 -11.39
CA HIS A 24 -20.46 6.02 -11.21
C HIS A 24 -19.48 6.48 -10.11
N PRO A 25 -18.76 5.55 -9.45
CA PRO A 25 -17.74 5.88 -8.45
C PRO A 25 -16.69 6.84 -9.03
N MET A 26 -16.29 7.84 -8.23
CA MET A 26 -15.41 8.93 -8.68
C MET A 26 -14.11 8.94 -7.87
N TRP A 27 -13.05 9.48 -8.47
CA TRP A 27 -11.77 9.69 -7.79
C TRP A 27 -11.76 11.05 -7.10
N VAL A 28 -11.54 11.06 -5.78
CA VAL A 28 -11.25 12.28 -5.02
C VAL A 28 -9.74 12.42 -4.89
N GLN A 29 -9.20 13.52 -5.42
CA GLN A 29 -7.81 13.89 -5.25
C GLN A 29 -7.62 14.62 -3.91
N ASN A 30 -6.48 14.41 -3.24
CA ASN A 30 -6.13 15.02 -1.95
C ASN A 30 -6.92 14.48 -0.75
N ALA A 31 -7.31 13.19 -0.77
CA ALA A 31 -7.83 12.55 0.44
C ALA A 31 -6.83 12.73 1.60
N GLU A 32 -7.34 12.98 2.80
CA GLU A 32 -6.50 12.96 4.01
C GLU A 32 -5.98 11.52 4.19
N ILE A 33 -4.66 11.38 4.24
CA ILE A 33 -4.02 10.08 4.37
C ILE A 33 -3.82 9.81 5.85
N ASP A 34 -4.52 8.80 6.36
CA ASP A 34 -4.23 8.21 7.65
C ASP A 34 -2.96 7.34 7.53
N VAL A 35 -1.82 7.91 7.92
CA VAL A 35 -0.52 7.24 7.84
C VAL A 35 -0.47 6.00 8.73
N ASP A 36 -1.18 5.99 9.86
CA ASP A 36 -1.21 4.85 10.78
C ASP A 36 -2.02 3.68 10.17
N TYR A 37 -3.04 3.98 9.36
CA TYR A 37 -3.74 2.98 8.55
C TYR A 37 -2.85 2.43 7.42
N HIS A 38 -2.13 3.29 6.70
CA HIS A 38 -1.42 2.88 5.48
C HIS A 38 -0.04 2.29 5.74
N ILE A 39 0.64 2.64 6.84
CA ILE A 39 1.97 2.13 7.18
C ILE A 39 1.87 1.20 8.38
N ARG A 40 2.00 -0.10 8.13
CA ARG A 40 1.81 -1.14 9.13
C ARG A 40 3.12 -1.87 9.42
N ARG A 41 3.27 -2.35 10.65
CA ARG A 41 4.33 -3.30 11.00
C ARG A 41 3.85 -4.72 10.75
N ALA A 42 4.73 -5.55 10.23
CA ALA A 42 4.52 -6.98 10.09
C ALA A 42 5.73 -7.73 10.64
N ARG A 43 5.58 -9.03 10.84
CA ARG A 43 6.66 -9.90 11.29
C ARG A 43 6.68 -11.16 10.43
N VAL A 44 7.85 -11.45 9.87
CA VAL A 44 8.10 -12.73 9.21
C VAL A 44 8.28 -13.80 10.30
N ALA A 45 7.55 -14.90 10.17
CA ALA A 45 7.66 -16.01 11.11
C ALA A 45 9.07 -16.62 11.09
N ALA A 46 9.53 -17.11 12.23
CA ALA A 46 10.77 -17.88 12.29
C ALA A 46 10.66 -19.14 11.39
N PRO A 47 11.73 -19.52 10.66
CA PRO A 47 13.10 -19.05 10.76
C PRO A 47 13.44 -17.75 10.00
N GLY A 48 12.47 -17.04 9.44
CA GLY A 48 12.72 -15.77 8.75
C GLY A 48 13.33 -15.94 7.35
N GLY A 49 13.09 -17.09 6.72
CA GLY A 49 13.58 -17.42 5.39
C GLY A 49 12.68 -16.88 4.28
N ARG A 50 13.05 -17.21 3.04
CA ARG A 50 12.31 -16.78 1.85
C ARG A 50 10.87 -17.29 1.86
N ARG A 51 10.67 -18.53 2.26
CA ARG A 51 9.36 -19.18 2.29
C ARG A 51 8.39 -18.49 3.26
N GLU A 52 8.88 -18.11 4.44
CA GLU A 52 8.10 -17.42 5.45
C GLU A 52 7.74 -15.99 5.00
N LEU A 53 8.66 -15.31 4.30
CA LEU A 53 8.38 -14.03 3.67
C LEU A 53 7.32 -14.15 2.57
N ASP A 54 7.45 -15.14 1.68
CA ASP A 54 6.48 -15.36 0.59
C ASP A 54 5.08 -15.70 1.14
N GLN A 55 5.00 -16.44 2.25
CA GLN A 55 3.74 -16.69 2.95
C GLN A 55 3.12 -15.39 3.48
N LEU A 56 3.90 -14.55 4.17
CA LEU A 56 3.42 -13.24 4.67
C LEU A 56 2.93 -12.35 3.52
N ILE A 57 3.67 -12.32 2.41
CA ILE A 57 3.26 -11.59 1.19
C ILE A 57 1.93 -12.13 0.68
N GLY A 58 1.76 -13.46 0.64
CA GLY A 58 0.52 -14.12 0.22
C GLY A 58 -0.67 -13.74 1.09
N GLU A 59 -0.51 -13.71 2.41
CA GLU A 59 -1.55 -13.30 3.37
C GLU A 59 -1.96 -11.83 3.18
N ILE A 60 -0.97 -10.93 3.04
CA ILE A 60 -1.20 -9.50 2.78
C ILE A 60 -1.91 -9.29 1.43
N ALA A 61 -1.45 -9.98 0.39
CA ALA A 61 -2.00 -9.85 -0.97
C ALA A 61 -3.41 -10.42 -1.09
N SER A 62 -3.74 -11.45 -0.29
CA SER A 62 -5.05 -12.11 -0.30
C SER A 62 -6.14 -11.33 0.44
N THR A 63 -5.75 -10.36 1.27
CA THR A 63 -6.68 -9.46 1.95
C THR A 63 -7.06 -8.31 1.01
N PRO A 64 -8.34 -8.06 0.69
CA PRO A 64 -8.72 -6.91 -0.15
C PRO A 64 -8.37 -5.58 0.51
N LEU A 65 -8.05 -4.57 -0.30
CA LEU A 65 -7.89 -3.19 0.19
C LEU A 65 -9.25 -2.61 0.56
N ASP A 66 -9.32 -1.93 1.70
CA ASP A 66 -10.50 -1.18 2.10
C ASP A 66 -10.72 0.02 1.17
N ARG A 67 -11.91 0.10 0.57
CA ARG A 67 -12.30 1.18 -0.36
C ARG A 67 -12.68 2.47 0.38
N GLY A 68 -12.83 2.42 1.70
CA GLY A 68 -12.97 3.58 2.56
C GLY A 68 -11.71 4.44 2.67
N HIS A 69 -10.58 4.00 2.10
CA HIS A 69 -9.29 4.65 2.14
C HIS A 69 -8.64 4.69 0.73
N PRO A 70 -7.59 5.51 0.52
CA PRO A 70 -6.72 5.36 -0.66
C PRO A 70 -6.28 3.90 -0.85
N LEU A 71 -6.32 3.38 -2.09
CA LEU A 71 -6.18 1.94 -2.35
C LEU A 71 -4.71 1.47 -2.39
N TRP A 72 -3.98 1.67 -1.30
CA TRP A 72 -2.62 1.17 -1.11
C TRP A 72 -2.29 0.92 0.37
N GLU A 73 -1.35 0.05 0.64
CA GLU A 73 -0.82 -0.27 1.97
C GLU A 73 0.68 -0.53 1.88
N MET A 74 1.43 -0.15 2.92
CA MET A 74 2.85 -0.42 3.06
C MET A 74 3.11 -1.15 4.37
N TYR A 75 3.85 -2.26 4.31
CA TYR A 75 4.22 -3.05 5.47
C TYR A 75 5.73 -3.05 5.64
N ILE A 76 6.18 -2.75 6.86
CA ILE A 76 7.57 -2.90 7.29
C ILE A 76 7.66 -4.21 8.06
N ALA A 77 8.26 -5.23 7.44
CA ALA A 77 8.34 -6.58 7.97
C ALA A 77 9.70 -6.87 8.62
N ASP A 78 9.70 -7.12 9.93
CA ASP A 78 10.86 -7.58 10.70
C ASP A 78 10.95 -9.12 10.77
N GLY A 79 11.97 -9.66 11.41
CA GLY A 79 12.08 -11.11 11.68
C GLY A 79 12.69 -11.95 10.56
N LEU A 80 13.26 -11.33 9.51
CA LEU A 80 14.05 -12.04 8.51
C LEU A 80 15.42 -12.47 9.06
N ALA A 81 15.92 -13.58 8.53
CA ALA A 81 17.28 -14.04 8.79
C ALA A 81 18.31 -12.95 8.43
N ASP A 82 19.44 -12.99 9.13
CA ASP A 82 20.56 -12.05 8.97
C ASP A 82 20.20 -10.60 9.33
N ASN A 83 19.25 -10.41 10.25
CA ASN A 83 18.81 -9.11 10.73
C ASN A 83 18.32 -8.18 9.60
N ARG A 84 17.69 -8.76 8.58
CA ARG A 84 17.13 -8.04 7.44
C ARG A 84 15.72 -7.55 7.72
N ILE A 85 15.27 -6.58 6.93
CA ILE A 85 13.91 -6.05 6.94
C ILE A 85 13.40 -6.09 5.50
N ALA A 86 12.12 -6.38 5.31
CA ALA A 86 11.44 -6.25 4.03
C ALA A 86 10.42 -5.10 4.07
N VAL A 87 10.31 -4.38 2.95
CA VAL A 87 9.24 -3.42 2.71
C VAL A 87 8.31 -4.03 1.66
N ILE A 88 7.05 -4.24 2.03
CA ILE A 88 6.03 -4.80 1.14
C ILE A 88 5.07 -3.67 0.81
N HIS A 89 4.97 -3.32 -0.47
CA HIS A 89 4.05 -2.30 -0.95
C HIS A 89 2.96 -2.96 -1.79
N LYS A 90 1.73 -2.83 -1.33
CA LYS A 90 0.53 -3.36 -1.98
C LYS A 90 -0.29 -2.17 -2.46
N VAL A 91 -0.59 -2.16 -3.75
CA VAL A 91 -1.33 -1.07 -4.39
C VAL A 91 -2.32 -1.65 -5.38
N HIS A 92 -3.53 -1.10 -5.41
CA HIS A 92 -4.54 -1.52 -6.38
C HIS A 92 -4.13 -1.06 -7.78
N HIS A 93 -4.21 -1.96 -8.78
CA HIS A 93 -3.74 -1.67 -10.15
C HIS A 93 -4.37 -0.44 -10.79
N VAL A 94 -5.60 -0.09 -10.43
CA VAL A 94 -6.28 1.13 -10.92
C VAL A 94 -5.58 2.42 -10.46
N LEU A 95 -4.81 2.38 -9.37
CA LEU A 95 -3.96 3.51 -8.93
C LEU A 95 -2.57 3.50 -9.57
N ALA A 96 -2.07 2.34 -9.97
CA ALA A 96 -0.77 2.19 -10.60
C ALA A 96 -0.63 0.85 -11.33
N ASP A 97 -0.35 0.89 -12.64
CA ASP A 97 0.17 -0.27 -13.35
C ASP A 97 1.57 -0.62 -12.83
N GLY A 98 1.99 -1.88 -12.90
CA GLY A 98 3.22 -2.37 -12.23
C GLY A 98 4.50 -1.56 -12.51
N ILE A 99 4.60 -0.93 -13.70
CA ILE A 99 5.69 -0.02 -14.07
C ILE A 99 5.57 1.33 -13.35
N ALA A 100 4.35 1.87 -13.20
CA ALA A 100 4.11 3.10 -12.46
C ALA A 100 4.41 2.94 -10.96
N SER A 101 4.08 1.78 -10.36
CA SER A 101 4.38 1.47 -8.96
C SER A 101 5.89 1.37 -8.69
N ALA A 102 6.64 0.71 -9.58
CA ALA A 102 8.09 0.60 -9.46
C ALA A 102 8.79 1.96 -9.63
N ASN A 103 8.32 2.78 -10.58
CA ASN A 103 8.84 4.13 -10.81
C ASN A 103 8.56 5.07 -9.62
N GLN A 104 7.40 4.93 -8.96
CA GLN A 104 7.07 5.70 -7.75
C GLN A 104 8.02 5.41 -6.58
N LEU A 105 8.34 4.13 -6.34
CA LEU A 105 9.32 3.75 -5.32
C LEU A 105 10.71 4.28 -5.66
N ALA A 106 11.12 4.23 -6.93
CA ALA A 106 12.43 4.72 -7.37
C ALA A 106 12.61 6.24 -7.23
N MET A 107 11.53 7.02 -7.37
CA MET A 107 11.55 8.48 -7.23
C MET A 107 11.48 8.97 -5.77
N ALA A 108 11.21 8.07 -4.82
CA ALA A 108 11.07 8.39 -3.40
C ALA A 108 12.37 8.17 -2.58
N ILE A 109 13.43 7.69 -3.22
CA ILE A 109 14.77 7.43 -2.67
C ILE A 109 15.71 8.54 -3.18
#